data_AF-A0ABD3R9B8-F1
#
_entry.id   AF-A0ABD3R9B8-F1
#
_cell.length_a   1.000
_cell.length_b   1.000
_cell.length_c   1.000
_cell.angle_alpha   90.00
_cell.angle_beta   90.00
_cell.angle_gamma   90.00
#
_symmetry.space_group_name_H-M   'P 1'
#
loop_
_entity.id
_entity.type
_entity.pdbx_description
1 polymer ?
#
loop_
_entity_poly.entity_id
_entity_poly.type
_entity_poly.pdbx_seq_one_letter_code
_entity_poly.pdbx_strand_id
1 'polypeptide(L)'
;MASSKKIASGGETGVMIDEPNKAEKFGRGMIAIVFVAGGIFGAALGTGLASYILESEFKNIVTKLKSDHSSAILEIRSNYNNCLTNLSDEKISHHEEVVKLRIHSDRNERAYQRSLREYLEETNTAYSYTNEALEKASTRLRAEVEKYQSAQLRLSQVEEMLKGTRNAIAESVKELKASNDERDLVKDRLQHFRSAFDATENWNVVTLRERSVTTNFNIFAANWMRLKKSWTAEILKERNQGSGITEIIEQRDQLARQVQLTKEKDALYDEIEFTSKKNEKERVYWETTAKSMINKIKIRHRKEVLEDFGPGPFFVKLTFAFQDSPETESILIELAPLDLIPHTVHTFLKMTTKKLLSQATFLLARSHILVLGPQDSYNVENDAALTKRMVSEGYSDGALLFGESTSEFPHTQYTVSFNKRRGPTFYINLIDNSNHHHSYYTDDGSFVEGDTCFGTIVEGVNVLPRILSMKERDGERLEKAVYLVNSEVVTVNM
;
A
#
# COMPACT_ATOMS: atom_id res chain seq x y z
N MET A 1 -49.65 11.41 -0.62
CA MET A 1 -50.82 11.24 0.26
C MET A 1 -51.93 12.13 -0.23
N ALA A 2 -53.08 11.52 -0.52
CA ALA A 2 -54.23 12.12 -1.18
C ALA A 2 -55.06 12.98 -0.22
N SER A 3 -55.71 14.03 -0.74
CA SER A 3 -56.97 14.53 -0.17
C SER A 3 -57.87 15.04 -1.28
N SER A 4 -59.03 14.41 -1.38
CA SER A 4 -59.99 14.48 -2.47
C SER A 4 -61.04 15.56 -2.28
N LYS A 5 -61.47 16.13 -3.41
CA LYS A 5 -62.77 16.78 -3.65
C LYS A 5 -63.92 16.13 -2.86
N LYS A 6 -64.83 16.97 -2.35
CA LYS A 6 -66.24 16.64 -2.13
C LYS A 6 -67.12 17.75 -2.69
N ILE A 7 -67.86 17.41 -3.74
CA ILE A 7 -69.01 18.15 -4.27
C ILE A 7 -70.24 17.56 -3.57
N ALA A 8 -71.12 18.42 -3.04
CA ALA A 8 -72.41 18.02 -2.50
C ALA A 8 -73.52 18.74 -3.27
N SER A 9 -74.39 17.92 -3.86
CA SER A 9 -75.65 18.23 -4.51
C SER A 9 -76.82 18.11 -3.52
N GLY A 10 -77.91 18.84 -3.76
CA GLY A 10 -79.26 18.42 -3.38
C GLY A 10 -80.06 19.40 -2.51
N GLY A 11 -81.27 19.74 -2.96
CA GLY A 11 -82.27 20.46 -2.15
C GLY A 11 -83.41 21.06 -2.96
N GLU A 12 -84.27 20.21 -3.53
CA GLU A 12 -85.63 20.56 -3.99
C GLU A 12 -86.65 20.54 -2.82
N THR A 13 -87.88 20.95 -3.15
CA THR A 13 -89.15 21.00 -2.37
C THR A 13 -89.41 22.37 -1.72
N GLY A 14 -90.57 23.02 -1.84
CA GLY A 14 -91.86 22.69 -2.45
C GLY A 14 -92.93 23.44 -1.64
N VAL A 15 -93.88 24.14 -2.28
CA VAL A 15 -95.10 24.63 -1.60
C VAL A 15 -96.29 24.58 -2.56
N MET A 16 -97.36 23.98 -2.05
CA MET A 16 -98.64 23.68 -2.68
C MET A 16 -99.57 24.90 -2.81
N ILE A 17 -100.52 24.68 -3.71
CA ILE A 17 -101.75 25.40 -4.06
C ILE A 17 -102.75 25.37 -2.89
N ASP A 18 -103.50 26.46 -2.70
CA ASP A 18 -104.93 26.41 -2.32
C ASP A 18 -105.67 27.68 -2.80
N GLU A 19 -106.78 27.45 -3.49
CA GLU A 19 -107.87 28.38 -3.86
C GLU A 19 -109.07 28.08 -2.92
N PRO A 20 -110.28 28.72 -2.99
CA PRO A 20 -110.71 30.04 -3.47
C PRO A 20 -111.69 30.74 -2.48
N ASN A 21 -112.11 32.01 -2.70
CA ASN A 21 -113.54 32.36 -2.91
C ASN A 21 -113.82 33.87 -3.12
N LYS A 22 -114.96 34.08 -3.79
CA LYS A 22 -115.48 35.29 -4.44
C LYS A 22 -116.11 36.35 -3.52
N ALA A 23 -115.95 37.61 -3.91
CA ALA A 23 -116.96 38.69 -4.07
C ALA A 23 -116.15 40.01 -4.14
N GLU A 24 -116.42 41.03 -4.96
CA GLU A 24 -117.63 41.45 -5.63
C GLU A 24 -117.23 42.41 -6.76
N LYS A 25 -117.99 42.40 -7.84
CA LYS A 25 -117.81 43.26 -9.00
C LYS A 25 -118.14 44.72 -8.63
N PHE A 26 -117.48 45.65 -9.33
CA PHE A 26 -118.08 46.66 -10.23
C PHE A 26 -117.42 48.04 -10.06
N GLY A 27 -116.67 48.44 -11.08
CA GLY A 27 -116.33 49.83 -11.34
C GLY A 27 -114.84 50.14 -11.40
N ARG A 28 -114.32 50.34 -12.62
CA ARG A 28 -113.56 51.53 -13.08
C ARG A 28 -112.60 51.20 -14.23
N GLY A 29 -113.16 50.99 -15.41
CA GLY A 29 -112.46 50.87 -16.69
C GLY A 29 -111.91 52.17 -17.28
N MET A 30 -111.46 53.13 -16.46
CA MET A 30 -110.91 54.42 -16.91
C MET A 30 -109.62 54.84 -16.17
N ILE A 31 -108.88 53.86 -15.61
CA ILE A 31 -107.55 54.05 -15.00
C ILE A 31 -106.48 53.15 -15.67
N ALA A 32 -106.89 52.18 -16.49
CA ALA A 32 -105.99 51.17 -17.05
C ALA A 32 -105.03 51.70 -18.14
N ILE A 33 -105.40 52.75 -18.89
CA ILE A 33 -104.56 53.21 -20.01
C ILE A 33 -103.41 54.12 -19.55
N VAL A 34 -103.57 54.87 -18.46
CA VAL A 34 -102.50 55.72 -17.89
C VAL A 34 -101.50 54.91 -17.05
N PHE A 35 -101.96 53.86 -16.33
CA PHE A 35 -101.07 52.97 -15.59
C PHE A 35 -100.27 52.02 -16.49
N VAL A 36 -100.82 51.59 -17.63
CA VAL A 36 -100.08 50.76 -18.58
C VAL A 36 -99.03 51.58 -19.34
N ALA A 37 -99.33 52.80 -19.77
CA ALA A 37 -98.36 53.67 -20.43
C ALA A 37 -97.27 54.21 -19.47
N GLY A 38 -97.65 54.64 -18.26
CA GLY A 38 -96.70 55.04 -17.21
C GLY A 38 -95.88 53.87 -16.66
N GLY A 39 -96.46 52.67 -16.61
CA GLY A 39 -95.77 51.43 -16.24
C GLY A 39 -94.73 51.01 -17.27
N ILE A 40 -95.03 51.12 -18.57
CA ILE A 40 -94.08 50.79 -19.64
C ILE A 40 -92.93 51.82 -19.69
N PHE A 41 -93.21 53.11 -19.55
CA PHE A 41 -92.17 54.15 -19.58
C PHE A 41 -91.32 54.16 -18.30
N GLY A 42 -91.94 53.94 -17.13
CA GLY A 42 -91.25 53.77 -15.85
C GLY A 42 -90.42 52.48 -15.78
N ALA A 43 -90.92 51.38 -16.37
CA ALA A 43 -90.14 50.15 -16.52
C ALA A 43 -88.95 50.35 -17.45
N ALA A 44 -89.12 51.03 -18.59
CA ALA A 44 -88.04 51.30 -19.54
C ALA A 44 -86.94 52.20 -18.94
N LEU A 45 -87.31 53.30 -18.28
CA LEU A 45 -86.36 54.17 -17.58
C LEU A 45 -85.72 53.48 -16.38
N GLY A 46 -86.50 52.71 -15.61
CA GLY A 46 -86.00 51.90 -14.50
C GLY A 46 -85.00 50.85 -14.95
N THR A 47 -85.26 50.16 -16.07
CA THR A 47 -84.31 49.21 -16.67
C THR A 47 -83.07 49.91 -17.20
N GLY A 48 -83.19 51.10 -17.79
CA GLY A 48 -82.04 51.87 -18.28
C GLY A 48 -81.12 52.35 -17.16
N LEU A 49 -81.68 52.91 -16.08
CA LEU A 49 -80.93 53.36 -14.91
C LEU A 49 -80.32 52.19 -14.13
N ALA A 50 -81.07 51.09 -13.98
CA ALA A 50 -80.54 49.87 -13.37
C ALA A 50 -79.40 49.27 -14.20
N SER A 51 -79.53 49.21 -15.53
CA SER A 51 -78.44 48.77 -16.41
C SER A 51 -77.22 49.69 -16.32
N TYR A 52 -77.42 51.01 -16.26
CA TYR A 52 -76.30 51.95 -16.15
C TYR A 52 -75.56 51.83 -14.81
N ILE A 53 -76.28 51.71 -13.70
CA ILE A 53 -75.69 51.50 -12.37
C ILE A 53 -74.97 50.14 -12.32
N LEU A 54 -75.59 49.08 -12.83
CA LEU A 54 -74.98 47.76 -12.92
C LEU A 54 -73.72 47.76 -13.78
N GLU A 55 -73.71 48.46 -14.92
CA GLU A 55 -72.54 48.56 -15.79
C GLU A 55 -71.41 49.38 -15.15
N SER A 56 -71.75 50.45 -14.43
CA SER A 56 -70.80 51.25 -13.64
C SER A 56 -70.14 50.43 -12.52
N GLU A 57 -70.95 49.75 -11.69
CA GLU A 57 -70.45 48.88 -10.62
C GLU A 57 -69.63 47.73 -11.20
N PHE A 58 -70.08 47.11 -12.28
CA PHE A 58 -69.33 46.06 -12.97
C PHE A 58 -67.97 46.58 -13.47
N LYS A 59 -67.91 47.75 -14.10
CA LYS A 59 -66.64 48.36 -14.54
C LYS A 59 -65.70 48.65 -13.36
N ASN A 60 -66.22 49.16 -12.25
CA ASN A 60 -65.43 49.41 -11.05
C ASN A 60 -64.87 48.11 -10.46
N ILE A 61 -65.71 47.07 -10.34
CA ILE A 61 -65.30 45.74 -9.86
C ILE A 61 -64.22 45.16 -10.77
N VAL A 62 -64.41 45.18 -12.09
CA VAL A 62 -63.44 44.65 -13.06
C VAL A 62 -62.12 45.43 -13.01
N THR A 63 -62.18 46.76 -12.89
CA THR A 63 -60.98 47.59 -12.83
C THR A 63 -60.21 47.34 -11.53
N LYS A 64 -60.91 47.24 -10.41
CA LYS A 64 -60.30 46.90 -9.11
C LYS A 64 -59.70 45.49 -9.15
N LEU A 65 -60.43 44.50 -9.66
CA LEU A 65 -59.95 43.13 -9.81
C LEU A 65 -58.68 43.08 -10.68
N LYS A 66 -58.64 43.83 -11.78
CA LYS A 66 -57.47 43.91 -12.68
C LYS A 66 -56.28 44.58 -11.99
N SER A 67 -56.51 45.65 -11.22
CA SER A 67 -55.47 46.32 -10.43
C SER A 67 -54.90 45.40 -9.35
N ASP A 68 -55.77 44.78 -8.55
CA ASP A 68 -55.39 43.88 -7.47
C ASP A 68 -54.63 42.66 -8.03
N HIS A 69 -55.10 42.09 -9.15
CA HIS A 69 -54.42 41.00 -9.83
C HIS A 69 -53.04 41.40 -10.38
N SER A 70 -52.93 42.60 -10.99
CA SER A 70 -51.65 43.11 -11.47
C SER A 70 -50.67 43.35 -10.32
N SER A 71 -51.15 43.88 -9.19
CA SER A 71 -50.32 44.11 -8.01
C SER A 71 -49.82 42.78 -7.42
N ALA A 72 -50.70 41.77 -7.31
CA ALA A 72 -50.34 40.43 -6.86
C ALA A 72 -49.32 39.76 -7.79
N ILE A 73 -49.45 39.90 -9.11
CA ILE A 73 -48.46 39.39 -10.07
C ILE A 73 -47.10 40.07 -9.89
N LEU A 74 -47.07 41.38 -9.69
CA LEU A 74 -45.81 42.11 -9.47
C LEU A 74 -45.14 41.70 -8.16
N GLU A 75 -45.91 41.48 -7.10
CA GLU A 75 -45.40 40.98 -5.82
C GLU A 75 -44.81 39.57 -5.97
N ILE A 76 -45.54 38.65 -6.61
CA ILE A 76 -45.04 37.29 -6.90
C ILE A 76 -43.75 37.35 -7.72
N ARG A 77 -43.69 38.23 -8.74
CA ARG A 77 -42.48 38.38 -9.58
C ARG A 77 -41.31 38.94 -8.78
N SER A 78 -41.55 39.91 -7.89
CA SER A 78 -40.53 40.46 -6.99
C SER A 78 -39.99 39.38 -6.05
N ASN A 79 -40.87 38.62 -5.41
CA ASN A 79 -40.52 37.52 -4.51
C ASN A 79 -39.75 36.41 -5.25
N TYR A 80 -40.15 36.08 -6.47
CA TYR A 80 -39.44 35.12 -7.32
C TYR A 80 -38.02 35.59 -7.65
N ASN A 81 -37.86 36.87 -8.04
CA ASN A 81 -36.53 37.43 -8.33
C ASN A 81 -35.64 37.44 -7.08
N ASN A 82 -36.17 37.80 -5.90
CA ASN A 82 -35.42 37.76 -4.65
C ASN A 82 -34.98 36.33 -4.29
N CYS A 83 -35.86 35.35 -4.47
CA CYS A 83 -35.51 33.94 -4.29
C CYS A 83 -34.40 33.49 -5.25
N LEU A 84 -34.44 33.94 -6.51
CA LEU A 84 -33.44 33.63 -7.51
C LEU A 84 -32.06 34.23 -7.17
N THR A 85 -32.04 35.47 -6.69
CA THR A 85 -30.81 36.14 -6.21
C THR A 85 -30.24 35.42 -4.99
N ASN A 86 -31.06 35.12 -3.98
CA ASN A 86 -30.61 34.41 -2.78
C ASN A 86 -30.04 33.02 -3.13
N LEU A 87 -30.68 32.28 -4.04
CA LEU A 87 -30.18 30.99 -4.52
C LEU A 87 -28.85 31.12 -5.28
N SER A 88 -28.66 32.21 -6.03
CA SER A 88 -27.40 32.49 -6.71
C SER A 88 -26.29 32.80 -5.71
N ASP A 89 -26.56 33.64 -4.71
CA ASP A 89 -25.59 34.00 -3.67
C ASP A 89 -25.20 32.78 -2.81
N GLU A 90 -26.16 31.92 -2.47
CA GLU A 90 -25.92 30.65 -1.77
C GLU A 90 -25.05 29.69 -2.60
N LYS A 91 -25.29 29.59 -3.92
CA LYS A 91 -24.45 28.81 -4.83
C LYS A 91 -23.01 29.32 -4.89
N ILE A 92 -22.83 30.65 -4.94
CA ILE A 92 -21.50 31.28 -4.93
C ILE A 92 -20.79 30.97 -3.60
N SER A 93 -21.49 31.14 -2.47
CA SER A 93 -20.95 30.86 -1.14
C SER A 93 -20.52 29.40 -0.99
N HIS A 94 -21.36 28.44 -1.39
CA HIS A 94 -20.98 27.03 -1.37
C HIS A 94 -19.81 26.71 -2.30
N HIS A 95 -19.73 27.35 -3.47
CA HIS A 95 -18.60 27.16 -4.37
C HIS A 95 -17.28 27.62 -3.73
N GLU A 96 -17.27 28.78 -3.06
CA GLU A 96 -16.11 29.28 -2.33
C GLU A 96 -15.70 28.35 -1.19
N GLU A 97 -16.66 27.77 -0.47
CA GLU A 97 -16.40 26.81 0.61
C GLU A 97 -15.79 25.51 0.08
N VAL A 98 -16.33 24.97 -1.03
CA VAL A 98 -15.78 23.78 -1.70
C VAL A 98 -14.35 24.03 -2.20
N VAL A 99 -14.07 25.21 -2.75
CA VAL A 99 -12.71 25.59 -3.17
C VAL A 99 -11.75 25.65 -1.97
N LYS A 100 -12.18 26.23 -0.84
CA LYS A 100 -11.38 26.26 0.40
C LYS A 100 -11.08 24.86 0.94
N LEU A 101 -12.09 23.99 0.96
CA LEU A 101 -11.92 22.59 1.39
C LEU A 101 -10.97 21.83 0.47
N ARG A 102 -11.04 22.06 -0.84
CA ARG A 102 -10.11 21.45 -1.81
C ARG A 102 -8.67 21.91 -1.59
N ILE A 103 -8.44 23.21 -1.42
CA ILE A 103 -7.11 23.76 -1.11
C ILE A 103 -6.57 23.15 0.20
N HIS A 104 -7.42 22.98 1.21
CA HIS A 104 -7.03 22.35 2.47
C HIS A 104 -6.71 20.86 2.31
N SER A 105 -7.51 20.12 1.54
CA SER A 105 -7.26 18.72 1.19
C SER A 105 -5.93 18.55 0.46
N ASP A 106 -5.69 19.33 -0.60
CA ASP A 106 -4.45 19.29 -1.38
C ASP A 106 -3.23 19.63 -0.51
N ARG A 107 -3.37 20.58 0.43
CA ARG A 107 -2.32 20.93 1.39
C ARG A 107 -2.02 19.76 2.34
N ASN A 108 -3.05 19.10 2.86
CA ASN A 108 -2.90 17.96 3.77
C ASN A 108 -2.30 16.75 3.04
N GLU A 109 -2.71 16.49 1.80
CA GLU A 109 -2.15 15.44 0.96
C GLU A 109 -0.66 15.68 0.68
N ARG A 110 -0.27 16.90 0.29
CA ARG A 110 1.15 17.25 0.10
C ARG A 110 1.96 17.14 1.38
N ALA A 111 1.38 17.49 2.53
CA ALA A 111 2.04 17.33 3.82
C ALA A 111 2.25 15.85 4.14
N TYR A 112 1.24 15.01 3.92
CA TYR A 112 1.34 13.56 4.08
C TYR A 112 2.38 12.93 3.15
N GLN A 113 2.36 13.26 1.86
CA GLN A 113 3.35 12.78 0.89
C GLN A 113 4.77 13.24 1.20
N ARG A 114 4.94 14.42 1.84
CA ARG A 114 6.24 14.89 2.31
C ARG A 114 6.71 14.08 3.52
N SER A 115 5.86 13.92 4.53
CA SER A 115 6.18 13.11 5.72
C SER A 115 6.48 11.65 5.37
N LEU A 116 5.76 11.07 4.39
CA LEU A 116 6.04 9.73 3.90
C LEU A 116 7.42 9.63 3.22
N ARG A 117 7.80 10.64 2.43
CA ARG A 117 9.13 10.71 1.80
C ARG A 117 10.23 10.88 2.84
N GLU A 118 10.06 11.79 3.79
CA GLU A 118 10.99 12.00 4.90
C GLU A 118 11.17 10.70 5.70
N TYR A 119 10.07 10.03 6.05
CA TYR A 119 10.12 8.73 6.75
C TYR A 119 10.85 7.64 5.95
N LEU A 120 10.59 7.53 4.64
CA LEU A 120 11.30 6.59 3.77
C LEU A 120 12.78 6.90 3.66
N GLU A 121 13.15 8.18 3.56
CA GLU A 121 14.54 8.63 3.49
C GLU A 121 15.28 8.38 4.81
N GLU A 122 14.66 8.68 5.95
CA GLU A 122 15.19 8.37 7.29
C GLU A 122 15.37 6.87 7.48
N THR A 123 14.38 6.06 7.06
CA THR A 123 14.43 4.60 7.18
C THR A 123 15.53 4.01 6.30
N ASN A 124 15.64 4.44 5.04
CA ASN A 124 16.70 4.01 4.14
C ASN A 124 18.09 4.43 4.65
N THR A 125 18.20 5.63 5.20
CA THR A 125 19.44 6.12 5.81
C THR A 125 19.82 5.29 7.03
N ALA A 126 18.88 4.99 7.92
CA ALA A 126 19.08 4.11 9.07
C ALA A 126 19.49 2.68 8.64
N TYR A 127 18.86 2.15 7.58
CA TYR A 127 19.21 0.86 6.99
C TYR A 127 20.63 0.84 6.41
N SER A 128 21.03 1.91 5.72
CA SER A 128 22.39 2.07 5.21
C SER A 128 23.43 2.11 6.35
N TYR A 129 23.17 2.88 7.41
CA TYR A 129 24.07 2.95 8.57
C TYR A 129 24.19 1.63 9.31
N THR A 130 23.08 0.89 9.47
CA THR A 130 23.09 -0.42 10.11
C THR A 130 23.83 -1.45 9.27
N ASN A 131 23.67 -1.45 7.94
CA ASN A 131 24.45 -2.32 7.05
C ASN A 131 25.95 -1.99 7.08
N GLU A 132 26.33 -0.72 7.07
CA GLU A 132 27.73 -0.31 7.19
C GLU A 132 28.32 -0.73 8.55
N ALA A 133 27.56 -0.57 9.64
CA ALA A 133 27.96 -1.02 10.97
C ALA A 133 28.13 -2.55 11.03
N LEU A 134 27.22 -3.30 10.41
CA LEU A 134 27.27 -4.75 10.32
C LEU A 134 28.48 -5.22 9.51
N GLU A 135 28.81 -4.56 8.40
CA GLU A 135 29.99 -4.86 7.59
C GLU A 135 31.30 -4.61 8.36
N LYS A 136 31.37 -3.49 9.10
CA LYS A 136 32.50 -3.20 10.01
C LYS A 136 32.62 -4.24 11.12
N ALA A 137 31.50 -4.64 11.74
CA ALA A 137 31.48 -5.68 12.78
C ALA A 137 31.91 -7.04 12.23
N SER A 138 31.43 -7.41 11.03
CA SER A 138 31.82 -8.63 10.32
C SER A 138 33.32 -8.66 10.01
N THR A 139 33.87 -7.53 9.54
CA THR A 139 35.31 -7.39 9.27
C THR A 139 36.15 -7.51 10.54
N ARG A 140 35.72 -6.88 11.64
CA ARG A 140 36.40 -7.02 12.94
C ARG A 140 36.37 -8.47 13.44
N LEU A 141 35.22 -9.14 13.31
CA LEU A 141 35.08 -10.55 13.70
C LEU A 141 36.01 -11.46 12.88
N ARG A 142 36.10 -11.26 11.56
CA ARG A 142 37.06 -12.01 10.71
C ARG A 142 38.50 -11.81 11.18
N ALA A 143 38.91 -10.57 11.46
CA ALA A 143 40.24 -10.29 11.97
C ALA A 143 40.51 -10.93 13.35
N GLU A 144 39.52 -11.00 14.24
CA GLU A 144 39.66 -11.73 15.51
C GLU A 144 39.75 -13.24 15.33
N VAL A 145 38.97 -13.81 14.41
CA VAL A 145 39.05 -15.24 14.08
C VAL A 145 40.43 -15.60 13.53
N GLU A 146 41.00 -14.77 12.64
CA GLU A 146 42.36 -14.96 12.13
C GLU A 146 43.42 -14.89 13.26
N LYS A 147 43.27 -13.93 14.18
CA LYS A 147 44.15 -13.84 15.36
C LYS A 147 44.05 -15.09 16.22
N TYR A 148 42.84 -15.56 16.51
CA TYR A 148 42.62 -16.79 17.30
C TYR A 148 43.24 -18.01 16.62
N GLN A 149 43.04 -18.18 15.32
CA GLN A 149 43.65 -19.27 14.54
C GLN A 149 45.19 -19.20 14.57
N SER A 150 45.76 -18.00 14.48
CA SER A 150 47.22 -17.81 14.57
C SER A 150 47.76 -18.16 15.97
N ALA A 151 47.02 -17.82 17.03
CA ALA A 151 47.37 -18.15 18.40
C ALA A 151 47.28 -19.66 18.65
N GLN A 152 46.24 -20.32 18.12
CA GLN A 152 46.06 -21.76 18.21
C GLN A 152 47.20 -22.52 17.50
N LEU A 153 47.66 -22.02 16.34
CA LEU A 153 48.81 -22.59 15.64
C LEU A 153 50.10 -22.45 16.47
N ARG A 154 50.33 -21.29 17.09
CA ARG A 154 51.49 -21.08 17.99
C ARG A 154 51.43 -21.99 19.21
N LEU A 155 50.27 -22.17 19.82
CA LEU A 155 50.08 -23.07 20.96
C LEU A 155 50.46 -24.50 20.57
N SER A 156 49.98 -24.98 19.41
CA SER A 156 50.31 -26.32 18.91
C SER A 156 51.82 -26.49 18.66
N GLN A 157 52.50 -25.46 18.15
CA GLN A 157 53.97 -25.47 18.01
C GLN A 157 54.68 -25.57 19.36
N VAL A 158 54.21 -24.83 20.37
CA VAL A 158 54.77 -24.89 21.73
C VAL A 158 54.54 -26.26 22.37
N GLU A 159 53.37 -26.86 22.18
CA GLU A 159 53.08 -28.22 22.66
C GLU A 159 54.04 -29.25 22.07
N GLU A 160 54.30 -29.18 20.76
CA GLU A 160 55.24 -30.10 20.11
C GLU A 160 56.69 -29.85 20.57
N MET A 161 57.08 -28.59 20.80
CA MET A 161 58.37 -28.26 21.42
C MET A 161 58.49 -28.83 22.84
N LEU A 162 57.47 -28.68 23.68
CA LEU A 162 57.45 -29.20 25.05
C LEU A 162 57.54 -30.73 25.07
N LYS A 163 56.88 -31.40 24.14
CA LYS A 163 56.99 -32.85 23.94
C LYS A 163 58.41 -33.25 23.55
N GLY A 164 59.05 -32.50 22.65
CA GLY A 164 60.47 -32.68 22.32
C GLY A 164 61.38 -32.55 23.55
N THR A 165 61.19 -31.50 24.35
CA THR A 165 61.95 -31.28 25.58
C THR A 165 61.72 -32.39 26.61
N ARG A 166 60.48 -32.87 26.80
CA ARG A 166 60.19 -34.00 27.68
C ARG A 166 60.93 -35.26 27.26
N ASN A 167 60.98 -35.54 25.95
CA ASN A 167 61.72 -36.68 25.42
C ASN A 167 63.24 -36.54 25.68
N ALA A 168 63.80 -35.34 25.48
CA ALA A 168 65.21 -35.08 25.76
C ALA A 168 65.56 -35.21 27.26
N ILE A 169 64.67 -34.77 28.15
CA ILE A 169 64.83 -34.95 29.60
C ILE A 169 64.79 -36.44 29.95
N ALA A 170 63.83 -37.19 29.37
CA ALA A 170 63.71 -38.62 29.62
C ALA A 170 64.99 -39.38 29.20
N GLU A 171 65.58 -39.05 28.05
CA GLU A 171 66.85 -39.65 27.61
C GLU A 171 68.02 -39.22 28.52
N SER A 172 68.11 -37.95 28.91
CA SER A 172 69.13 -37.47 29.86
C SER A 172 69.03 -38.16 31.22
N VAL A 173 67.82 -38.43 31.72
CA VAL A 173 67.59 -39.18 32.98
C VAL A 173 68.08 -40.62 32.84
N LYS A 174 67.85 -41.24 31.68
CA LYS A 174 68.32 -42.60 31.38
C LYS A 174 69.84 -42.66 31.29
N GLU A 175 70.49 -41.69 30.63
CA GLU A 175 71.95 -41.55 30.61
C GLU A 175 72.53 -41.33 32.01
N LEU A 176 71.92 -40.46 32.81
CA LEU A 176 72.34 -40.21 34.19
C LEU A 176 72.25 -41.48 35.05
N LYS A 177 71.19 -42.28 34.87
CA LYS A 177 71.03 -43.56 35.56
C LYS A 177 72.14 -44.53 35.16
N ALA A 178 72.41 -44.69 33.86
CA ALA A 178 73.50 -45.54 33.38
C ALA A 178 74.87 -45.11 33.92
N SER A 179 75.13 -43.80 33.99
CA SER A 179 76.38 -43.26 34.55
C SER A 179 76.49 -43.50 36.06
N ASN A 180 75.38 -43.40 36.81
CA ASN A 180 75.37 -43.74 38.23
C ASN A 180 75.61 -45.24 38.45
N ASP A 181 75.00 -46.11 37.64
CA ASP A 181 75.22 -47.56 37.71
C ASP A 181 76.70 -47.92 37.44
N GLU A 182 77.34 -47.25 36.46
CA GLU A 182 78.76 -47.39 36.18
C GLU A 182 79.64 -46.90 37.35
N ARG A 183 79.29 -45.75 37.95
CA ARG A 183 79.99 -45.21 39.11
C ARG A 183 79.94 -46.19 40.28
N ASP A 184 78.78 -46.78 40.55
CA ASP A 184 78.59 -47.73 41.64
C ASP A 184 79.38 -49.03 41.36
N LEU A 185 79.43 -49.50 40.10
CA LEU A 185 80.31 -50.60 39.69
C LEU A 185 81.80 -50.27 39.92
N VAL A 186 82.25 -49.06 39.58
CA VAL A 186 83.64 -48.63 39.84
C VAL A 186 83.92 -48.58 41.34
N LYS A 187 82.96 -48.11 42.14
CA LYS A 187 83.07 -48.06 43.60
C LYS A 187 83.24 -49.46 44.19
N ASP A 188 82.45 -50.44 43.72
CA ASP A 188 82.57 -51.84 44.12
C ASP A 188 83.92 -52.43 43.71
N ARG A 189 84.40 -52.16 42.49
CA ARG A 189 85.74 -52.59 42.04
C ARG A 189 86.84 -51.97 42.90
N LEU A 190 86.74 -50.69 43.24
CA LEU A 190 87.69 -50.01 44.12
C LEU A 190 87.68 -50.62 45.53
N GLN A 191 86.51 -50.93 46.06
CA GLN A 191 86.38 -51.58 47.36
C GLN A 191 87.00 -52.98 47.34
N HIS A 192 86.75 -53.76 46.29
CA HIS A 192 87.36 -55.08 46.09
C HIS A 192 88.89 -54.99 45.93
N PHE A 193 89.38 -54.02 45.15
CA PHE A 193 90.80 -53.73 45.05
C PHE A 193 91.40 -53.36 46.41
N ARG A 194 90.71 -52.55 47.22
CA ARG A 194 91.16 -52.17 48.56
C ARG A 194 91.27 -53.38 49.49
N SER A 195 90.27 -54.27 49.45
CA SER A 195 90.28 -55.54 50.20
C SER A 195 91.44 -56.45 49.77
N ALA A 196 91.75 -56.50 48.47
CA ALA A 196 92.88 -57.26 47.94
C ALA A 196 94.24 -56.61 48.25
N PHE A 197 94.28 -55.28 48.39
CA PHE A 197 95.50 -54.52 48.64
C PHE A 197 95.92 -54.56 50.12
N ASP A 198 94.96 -54.58 51.05
CA ASP A 198 95.21 -54.76 52.49
C ASP A 198 95.86 -56.13 52.81
N ALA A 199 95.93 -57.06 51.84
CA ALA A 199 96.61 -58.35 51.94
C ALA A 199 98.08 -58.33 51.46
N THR A 200 98.57 -57.23 50.87
CA THR A 200 99.94 -57.14 50.33
C THR A 200 100.60 -55.82 50.73
N GLU A 201 101.53 -55.89 51.68
CA GLU A 201 102.36 -54.76 52.12
C GLU A 201 103.29 -54.25 51.00
N ASN A 202 102.78 -53.43 50.08
CA ASN A 202 103.64 -52.74 49.12
C ASN A 202 103.16 -51.32 48.80
N TRP A 203 103.65 -50.38 49.60
CA TRP A 203 103.24 -48.97 49.63
C TRP A 203 103.64 -48.13 48.40
N ASN A 204 104.54 -48.61 47.53
CA ASN A 204 105.03 -47.82 46.39
C ASN A 204 104.06 -47.75 45.19
N VAL A 205 103.04 -48.62 45.11
CA VAL A 205 101.99 -48.57 44.07
C VAL A 205 100.86 -47.59 44.44
N VAL A 206 100.71 -47.26 45.74
CA VAL A 206 99.65 -46.40 46.28
C VAL A 206 99.80 -44.96 45.78
N THR A 207 101.01 -44.41 45.75
CA THR A 207 101.27 -43.02 45.34
C THR A 207 101.04 -42.77 43.84
N LEU A 208 101.24 -43.77 42.98
CA LEU A 208 100.92 -43.68 41.55
C LEU A 208 99.41 -43.77 41.29
N ARG A 209 98.69 -44.60 42.05
CA ARG A 209 97.22 -44.69 41.95
C ARG A 209 96.53 -43.48 42.57
N GLU A 210 97.04 -42.89 43.65
CA GLU A 210 96.52 -41.64 44.20
C GLU A 210 96.62 -40.48 43.19
N ARG A 211 97.70 -40.39 42.43
CA ARG A 211 97.80 -39.41 41.32
C ARG A 211 96.72 -39.66 40.26
N SER A 212 96.50 -40.91 39.85
CA SER A 212 95.46 -41.25 38.88
C SER A 212 94.04 -40.94 39.40
N VAL A 213 93.76 -41.24 40.66
CA VAL A 213 92.48 -40.91 41.31
C VAL A 213 92.29 -39.40 41.43
N THR A 214 93.35 -38.66 41.76
CA THR A 214 93.32 -37.19 41.82
C THR A 214 93.07 -36.58 40.45
N THR A 215 93.71 -37.09 39.39
CA THR A 215 93.45 -36.66 38.01
C THR A 215 91.99 -36.95 37.61
N ASN A 216 91.47 -38.13 37.93
CA ASN A 216 90.07 -38.48 37.64
C ASN A 216 89.09 -37.62 38.45
N PHE A 217 89.41 -37.29 39.70
CA PHE A 217 88.60 -36.39 40.52
C PHE A 217 88.59 -34.96 39.98
N ASN A 218 89.73 -34.48 39.47
CA ASN A 218 89.81 -33.17 38.82
C ASN A 218 89.03 -33.12 37.50
N ILE A 219 89.04 -34.21 36.72
CA ILE A 219 88.19 -34.34 35.51
C ILE A 219 86.71 -34.33 35.89
N PHE A 220 86.32 -35.05 36.95
CA PHE A 220 84.95 -35.05 37.46
C PHE A 220 84.53 -33.66 37.97
N ALA A 221 85.38 -32.97 38.73
CA ALA A 221 85.12 -31.62 39.21
C ALA A 221 84.99 -30.61 38.05
N ALA A 222 85.82 -30.74 37.01
CA ALA A 222 85.71 -29.91 35.81
C ALA A 222 84.41 -30.18 35.04
N ASN A 223 84.00 -31.44 34.90
CA ASN A 223 82.73 -31.81 34.27
C ASN A 223 81.53 -31.34 35.10
N TRP A 224 81.59 -31.46 36.42
CA TRP A 224 80.58 -30.94 37.35
C TRP A 224 80.45 -29.42 37.23
N MET A 225 81.56 -28.69 37.14
CA MET A 225 81.52 -27.23 36.93
C MET A 225 80.94 -26.86 35.55
N ARG A 226 81.19 -27.68 34.52
CA ARG A 226 80.59 -27.49 33.19
C ARG A 226 79.07 -27.71 33.22
N LEU A 227 78.62 -28.76 33.89
CA LEU A 227 77.20 -29.07 34.13
C LEU A 227 76.52 -27.97 34.95
N LYS A 228 77.17 -27.53 36.05
CA LYS A 228 76.67 -26.43 36.88
C LYS A 228 76.53 -25.14 36.07
N LYS A 229 77.51 -24.83 35.22
CA LYS A 229 77.49 -23.64 34.36
C LYS A 229 76.38 -23.73 33.30
N SER A 230 76.19 -24.91 32.70
CA SER A 230 75.08 -25.20 31.77
C SER A 230 73.73 -25.01 32.46
N TRP A 231 73.57 -25.55 33.66
CA TRP A 231 72.32 -25.51 34.41
C TRP A 231 71.98 -24.09 34.89
N THR A 232 72.97 -23.32 35.33
CA THR A 232 72.76 -21.89 35.65
C THR A 232 72.41 -21.04 34.43
N ALA A 233 72.89 -21.40 33.24
CA ALA A 233 72.51 -20.73 32.00
C ALA A 233 71.07 -21.09 31.58
N GLU A 234 70.64 -22.34 31.81
CA GLU A 234 69.26 -22.80 31.61
C GLU A 234 68.27 -22.07 32.54
N ILE A 235 68.61 -21.95 33.83
CA ILE A 235 67.78 -21.23 34.81
C ILE A 235 67.70 -19.73 34.50
N LEU A 236 68.78 -19.11 34.01
CA LEU A 236 68.72 -17.72 33.53
C LEU A 236 67.85 -17.57 32.27
N LYS A 237 67.83 -18.60 31.40
CA LYS A 237 66.97 -18.67 30.21
C LYS A 237 65.49 -18.79 30.60
N GLU A 238 65.16 -19.57 31.63
CA GLU A 238 63.81 -19.66 32.21
C GLU A 238 63.39 -18.37 32.96
N ARG A 239 64.33 -17.68 33.62
CA ARG A 239 64.03 -16.39 34.25
C ARG A 239 63.74 -15.29 33.21
N ASN A 240 64.33 -15.38 32.03
CA ASN A 240 63.95 -14.57 30.86
C ASN A 240 62.62 -15.01 30.22
N GLN A 241 62.07 -16.18 30.56
CA GLN A 241 60.69 -16.57 30.23
C GLN A 241 59.65 -15.96 31.18
N GLY A 242 60.05 -15.06 32.10
CA GLY A 242 59.11 -14.18 32.81
C GLY A 242 58.23 -13.34 31.87
N SER A 243 58.61 -13.21 30.59
CA SER A 243 57.74 -12.69 29.51
C SER A 243 56.45 -13.52 29.32
N GLY A 244 56.48 -14.82 29.61
CA GLY A 244 55.33 -15.72 29.45
C GLY A 244 54.22 -15.45 30.47
N ILE A 245 54.55 -14.98 31.68
CA ILE A 245 53.51 -14.60 32.67
C ILE A 245 52.78 -13.34 32.20
N THR A 246 53.50 -12.36 31.66
CA THR A 246 52.90 -11.15 31.09
C THR A 246 52.03 -11.48 29.88
N GLU A 247 52.48 -12.39 29.02
CA GLU A 247 51.71 -12.88 27.87
C GLU A 247 50.44 -13.63 28.32
N ILE A 248 50.50 -14.46 29.37
CA ILE A 248 49.33 -15.15 29.94
C ILE A 248 48.33 -14.14 30.54
N ILE A 249 48.80 -13.10 31.24
CA ILE A 249 47.94 -12.04 31.77
C ILE A 249 47.25 -11.30 30.62
N GLU A 250 47.99 -10.97 29.57
CA GLU A 250 47.43 -10.29 28.39
C GLU A 250 46.40 -11.17 27.67
N GLN A 251 46.68 -12.47 27.51
CA GLN A 251 45.73 -13.44 26.95
C GLN A 251 44.46 -13.56 27.80
N ARG A 252 44.58 -13.60 29.13
CA ARG A 252 43.44 -13.61 30.05
C ARG A 252 42.57 -12.36 29.88
N ASP A 253 43.19 -11.19 29.78
CA ASP A 253 42.47 -9.92 29.64
C ASP A 253 41.85 -9.77 28.23
N GLN A 254 42.50 -10.30 27.19
CA GLN A 254 41.90 -10.44 25.86
C GLN A 254 40.68 -11.37 25.89
N LEU A 255 40.78 -12.53 26.54
CA LEU A 255 39.66 -13.47 26.67
C LEU A 255 38.51 -12.86 27.48
N ALA A 256 38.80 -12.12 28.55
CA ALA A 256 37.78 -11.40 29.32
C ALA A 256 37.03 -10.37 28.47
N ARG A 257 37.74 -9.63 27.60
CA ARG A 257 37.12 -8.72 26.62
C ARG A 257 36.27 -9.47 25.59
N GLN A 258 36.72 -10.61 25.07
CA GLN A 258 35.94 -11.42 24.14
C GLN A 258 34.66 -11.98 24.78
N VAL A 259 34.73 -12.42 26.04
CA VAL A 259 33.54 -12.85 26.78
C VAL A 259 32.55 -11.69 26.95
N GLN A 260 33.04 -10.49 27.26
CA GLN A 260 32.19 -9.31 27.37
C GLN A 260 31.54 -8.93 26.02
N LEU A 261 32.30 -8.93 24.93
CA LEU A 261 31.78 -8.69 23.57
C LEU A 261 30.74 -9.74 23.15
N THR A 262 30.95 -11.00 23.53
CA THR A 262 29.98 -12.08 23.25
C THR A 262 28.68 -11.84 24.00
N LYS A 263 28.74 -11.44 25.27
CA LYS A 263 27.54 -11.07 26.06
C LYS A 263 26.79 -9.89 25.47
N GLU A 264 27.50 -8.86 25.00
CA GLU A 264 26.90 -7.69 24.34
C GLU A 264 26.24 -8.08 23.01
N LYS A 265 26.87 -8.98 22.25
CA LYS A 265 26.31 -9.53 21.02
C LYS A 265 25.07 -10.38 21.27
N ASP A 266 25.07 -11.22 22.29
CA ASP A 266 23.90 -12.02 22.68
C ASP A 266 22.74 -11.11 23.09
N ALA A 267 23.00 -10.06 23.89
CA ALA A 267 21.99 -9.07 24.26
C ALA A 267 21.42 -8.32 23.04
N LEU A 268 22.25 -7.98 22.04
CA LEU A 268 21.81 -7.36 20.80
C LEU A 268 20.92 -8.32 19.98
N TYR A 269 21.26 -9.61 19.92
CA TYR A 269 20.40 -10.60 19.25
C TYR A 269 19.05 -10.75 19.94
N ASP A 270 19.01 -10.75 21.27
CA ASP A 270 17.77 -10.80 22.04
C ASP A 270 16.89 -9.56 21.74
N GLU A 271 17.49 -8.36 21.64
CA GLU A 271 16.78 -7.13 21.28
C GLU A 271 16.24 -7.15 19.84
N ILE A 272 17.04 -7.63 18.89
CA ILE A 272 16.62 -7.82 17.49
C ILE A 272 15.48 -8.83 17.40
N GLU A 273 15.57 -9.96 18.11
CA GLU A 273 14.52 -10.99 18.13
C GLU A 273 13.24 -10.44 18.75
N PHE A 274 13.34 -9.70 19.86
CA PHE A 274 12.18 -9.05 20.50
C PHE A 274 11.51 -8.04 19.56
N THR A 275 12.29 -7.18 18.90
CA THR A 275 11.79 -6.18 17.96
C THR A 275 11.17 -6.84 16.73
N SER A 276 11.79 -7.88 16.20
CA SER A 276 11.26 -8.68 15.08
C SER A 276 9.92 -9.32 15.43
N LYS A 277 9.80 -9.95 16.61
CA LYS A 277 8.53 -10.53 17.09
C LYS A 277 7.44 -9.48 17.30
N LYS A 278 7.79 -8.27 17.77
CA LYS A 278 6.85 -7.16 17.91
C LYS A 278 6.34 -6.69 16.54
N ASN A 279 7.26 -6.44 15.60
CA ASN A 279 6.93 -6.02 14.24
C ASN A 279 6.06 -7.06 13.52
N GLU A 280 6.33 -8.36 13.72
CA GLU A 280 5.54 -9.44 13.15
C GLU A 280 4.09 -9.46 13.70
N LYS A 281 3.91 -9.25 15.01
CA LYS A 281 2.57 -9.12 15.61
C LYS A 281 1.81 -7.92 15.05
N GLU A 282 2.47 -6.78 14.91
CA GLU A 282 1.88 -5.58 14.32
C GLU A 282 1.52 -5.81 12.85
N ARG A 283 2.40 -6.44 12.07
CA ARG A 283 2.14 -6.82 10.67
C ARG A 283 0.90 -7.69 10.55
N VAL A 284 0.82 -8.77 11.32
CA VAL A 284 -0.34 -9.70 11.32
C VAL A 284 -1.63 -8.98 11.72
N TYR A 285 -1.57 -8.06 12.70
CA TYR A 285 -2.71 -7.24 13.11
C TYR A 285 -3.20 -6.34 11.98
N TRP A 286 -2.30 -5.62 11.31
CA TRP A 286 -2.64 -4.73 10.21
C TRP A 286 -3.15 -5.49 8.98
N GLU A 287 -2.56 -6.64 8.65
CA GLU A 287 -3.04 -7.50 7.56
C GLU A 287 -4.46 -8.03 7.83
N THR A 288 -4.72 -8.46 9.06
CA THR A 288 -6.06 -8.91 9.47
C THR A 288 -7.07 -7.77 9.38
N THR A 289 -6.69 -6.58 9.83
CA THR A 289 -7.52 -5.38 9.78
C THR A 289 -7.80 -4.96 8.34
N ALA A 290 -6.79 -4.93 7.48
CA ALA A 290 -6.91 -4.60 6.06
C ALA A 290 -7.83 -5.60 5.33
N LYS A 291 -7.64 -6.91 5.55
CA LYS A 291 -8.53 -7.96 4.99
C LYS A 291 -9.98 -7.77 5.44
N SER A 292 -10.20 -7.42 6.70
CA SER A 292 -11.54 -7.12 7.23
C SER A 292 -12.17 -5.89 6.55
N MET A 293 -11.41 -4.82 6.35
CA MET A 293 -11.87 -3.62 5.64
C MET A 293 -12.18 -3.91 4.18
N ILE A 294 -11.30 -4.62 3.47
CA ILE A 294 -11.49 -5.07 2.08
C ILE A 294 -12.81 -5.84 1.96
N ASN A 295 -13.05 -6.83 2.83
CA ASN A 295 -14.28 -7.61 2.80
C ASN A 295 -15.53 -6.77 3.04
N LYS A 296 -15.48 -5.81 3.97
CA LYS A 296 -16.59 -4.87 4.20
C LYS A 296 -16.88 -4.01 2.96
N ILE A 297 -15.84 -3.53 2.29
CA ILE A 297 -15.96 -2.76 1.04
C ILE A 297 -16.56 -3.63 -0.06
N LYS A 298 -16.08 -4.86 -0.26
CA LYS A 298 -16.63 -5.82 -1.23
C LYS A 298 -18.13 -6.07 -1.01
N ILE A 299 -18.54 -6.32 0.24
CA ILE A 299 -19.96 -6.53 0.60
C ILE A 299 -20.79 -5.28 0.30
N ARG A 300 -20.30 -4.10 0.69
CA ARG A 300 -21.01 -2.83 0.44
C ARG A 300 -21.16 -2.57 -1.06
N HIS A 301 -20.07 -2.64 -1.82
CA HIS A 301 -20.11 -2.40 -3.26
C HIS A 301 -20.97 -3.41 -4.00
N ARG A 302 -20.95 -4.70 -3.62
CA ARG A 302 -21.88 -5.71 -4.16
C ARG A 302 -23.33 -5.29 -3.92
N LYS A 303 -23.66 -4.89 -2.69
CA LYS A 303 -25.01 -4.44 -2.33
C LYS A 303 -25.42 -3.21 -3.16
N GLU A 304 -24.55 -2.20 -3.26
CA GLU A 304 -24.82 -0.97 -4.03
C GLU A 304 -25.04 -1.27 -5.53
N VAL A 305 -24.26 -2.18 -6.12
CA VAL A 305 -24.51 -2.59 -7.53
C VAL A 305 -25.87 -3.25 -7.68
N LEU A 306 -26.23 -4.15 -6.78
CA LEU A 306 -27.54 -4.83 -6.83
C LEU A 306 -28.70 -3.86 -6.63
N GLU A 307 -28.53 -2.83 -5.80
CA GLU A 307 -29.54 -1.79 -5.57
C GLU A 307 -29.70 -0.86 -6.78
N ASP A 308 -28.59 -0.45 -7.41
CA ASP A 308 -28.59 0.53 -8.49
C ASP A 308 -28.87 -0.08 -9.87
N PHE A 309 -28.36 -1.29 -10.14
CA PHE A 309 -28.37 -1.92 -11.46
C PHE A 309 -29.14 -3.24 -11.50
N GLY A 310 -29.60 -3.75 -10.35
CA GLY A 310 -30.27 -5.04 -10.26
C GLY A 310 -29.31 -6.24 -10.31
N PRO A 311 -29.85 -7.47 -10.42
CA PRO A 311 -29.03 -8.66 -10.59
C PRO A 311 -28.35 -8.66 -11.97
N GLY A 312 -27.11 -9.16 -12.03
CA GLY A 312 -26.37 -9.34 -13.28
C GLY A 312 -26.88 -10.51 -14.13
N PRO A 313 -26.23 -10.82 -15.27
CA PRO A 313 -24.94 -10.25 -15.73
C PRO A 313 -25.04 -8.78 -16.14
N PHE A 314 -23.91 -8.06 -16.04
CA PHE A 314 -23.83 -6.63 -16.36
C PHE A 314 -23.10 -6.43 -17.69
N PHE A 315 -23.66 -5.60 -18.56
CA PHE A 315 -23.05 -5.26 -19.84
C PHE A 315 -22.78 -3.77 -19.92
N VAL A 316 -21.63 -3.40 -20.46
CA VAL A 316 -21.26 -2.01 -20.75
C VAL A 316 -20.95 -1.88 -22.23
N LYS A 317 -21.69 -1.01 -22.91
CA LYS A 317 -21.43 -0.66 -24.30
C LYS A 317 -20.58 0.60 -24.35
N LEU A 318 -19.46 0.52 -25.06
CA LEU A 318 -18.57 1.65 -25.33
C LEU A 318 -18.67 1.99 -26.82
N THR A 319 -18.98 3.24 -27.14
CA THR A 319 -19.12 3.74 -28.51
C THR A 319 -17.97 4.67 -28.84
N PHE A 320 -17.28 4.40 -29.94
CA PHE A 320 -16.11 5.12 -30.39
C PHE A 320 -16.39 5.93 -31.65
N ALA A 321 -15.85 7.14 -31.72
CA ALA A 321 -15.76 7.94 -32.93
C ALA A 321 -14.32 7.97 -33.43
N PHE A 322 -14.16 7.76 -34.73
CA PHE A 322 -12.86 7.73 -35.40
C PHE A 322 -12.59 9.10 -36.02
N GLN A 323 -11.41 9.69 -35.81
CA GLN A 323 -11.14 11.03 -36.33
C GLN A 323 -11.20 11.11 -37.88
N ASP A 324 -10.99 10.00 -38.59
CA ASP A 324 -11.02 9.92 -40.05
C ASP A 324 -12.31 9.39 -40.66
N SER A 325 -13.34 9.14 -39.84
CA SER A 325 -14.62 8.64 -40.31
C SER A 325 -15.76 9.27 -39.52
N PRO A 326 -16.86 9.68 -40.18
CA PRO A 326 -18.04 10.17 -39.47
C PRO A 326 -18.81 9.06 -38.74
N GLU A 327 -18.47 7.79 -39.00
CA GLU A 327 -19.14 6.64 -38.42
C GLU A 327 -18.68 6.40 -36.99
N THR A 328 -19.59 5.88 -36.17
CA THR A 328 -19.29 5.39 -34.83
C THR A 328 -19.41 3.88 -34.81
N GLU A 329 -18.53 3.23 -34.06
CA GLU A 329 -18.60 1.79 -33.82
C GLU A 329 -18.68 1.53 -32.32
N SER A 330 -19.07 0.33 -31.90
CA SER A 330 -19.20 0.01 -30.49
C SER A 330 -18.69 -1.38 -30.18
N ILE A 331 -18.23 -1.55 -28.94
CA ILE A 331 -17.97 -2.85 -28.33
C ILE A 331 -18.93 -3.04 -27.16
N LEU A 332 -19.33 -4.29 -26.91
CA LEU A 332 -20.10 -4.68 -25.73
C LEU A 332 -19.20 -5.51 -24.81
N ILE A 333 -19.06 -5.06 -23.57
CA ILE A 333 -18.26 -5.71 -22.55
C ILE A 333 -19.22 -6.38 -21.55
N GLU A 334 -19.11 -7.69 -21.39
CA GLU A 334 -19.70 -8.41 -20.26
C GLU A 334 -18.76 -8.30 -19.06
N LEU A 335 -19.25 -7.77 -17.93
CA LEU A 335 -18.45 -7.62 -16.72
C LEU A 335 -18.41 -8.94 -15.93
N ALA A 336 -17.31 -9.15 -15.21
CA ALA A 336 -17.15 -10.33 -14.36
C ALA A 336 -18.25 -10.42 -13.28
N PRO A 337 -18.57 -11.63 -12.80
CA PRO A 337 -19.54 -11.80 -11.72
C PRO A 337 -19.19 -11.00 -10.45
N LEU A 338 -20.22 -10.41 -9.83
CA LEU A 338 -20.07 -9.67 -8.56
C LEU A 338 -19.57 -10.51 -7.40
N ASP A 339 -19.64 -11.83 -7.49
CA ASP A 339 -19.18 -12.71 -6.41
C ASP A 339 -17.65 -12.84 -6.42
N LEU A 340 -17.02 -12.56 -7.57
CA LEU A 340 -15.57 -12.61 -7.74
C LEU A 340 -14.94 -11.25 -7.39
N ILE A 341 -15.35 -10.20 -8.09
CA ILE A 341 -14.68 -8.88 -8.06
C ILE A 341 -15.65 -7.68 -7.93
N PRO A 342 -16.49 -7.66 -6.88
CA PRO A 342 -17.56 -6.67 -6.72
C PRO A 342 -17.06 -5.24 -6.65
N HIS A 343 -15.89 -4.97 -6.04
CA HIS A 343 -15.40 -3.61 -5.92
C HIS A 343 -15.05 -3.06 -7.30
N THR A 344 -14.38 -3.86 -8.12
CA THR A 344 -13.94 -3.47 -9.45
C THR A 344 -15.11 -3.21 -10.39
N VAL A 345 -16.07 -4.15 -10.43
CA VAL A 345 -17.29 -4.03 -11.23
C VAL A 345 -18.08 -2.79 -10.81
N HIS A 346 -18.26 -2.59 -9.50
CA HIS A 346 -18.90 -1.39 -8.97
C HIS A 346 -18.22 -0.10 -9.45
N THR A 347 -16.89 0.00 -9.31
CA THR A 347 -16.14 1.18 -9.73
C THR A 347 -16.30 1.44 -11.23
N PHE A 348 -16.16 0.41 -12.07
CA PHE A 348 -16.29 0.57 -13.52
C PHE A 348 -17.72 0.99 -13.94
N LEU A 349 -18.76 0.41 -13.33
CA LEU A 349 -20.14 0.81 -13.54
C LEU A 349 -20.39 2.28 -13.13
N LYS A 350 -19.89 2.70 -11.96
CA LYS A 350 -20.02 4.10 -11.49
C LYS A 350 -19.34 5.09 -12.46
N MET A 351 -18.12 4.78 -12.92
CA MET A 351 -17.42 5.62 -13.90
C MET A 351 -18.16 5.70 -15.23
N THR A 352 -18.73 4.58 -15.68
CA THR A 352 -19.52 4.48 -16.92
C THR A 352 -20.79 5.31 -16.82
N THR A 353 -21.59 5.14 -15.76
CA THR A 353 -22.84 5.87 -15.55
C THR A 353 -22.63 7.37 -15.44
N LYS A 354 -21.53 7.80 -14.79
CA LYS A 354 -21.14 9.21 -14.68
C LYS A 354 -20.46 9.76 -15.95
N LYS A 355 -20.27 8.93 -16.99
CA LYS A 355 -19.60 9.30 -18.25
C LYS A 355 -18.21 9.90 -18.03
N LEU A 356 -17.48 9.42 -17.03
CA LEU A 356 -16.17 9.99 -16.68
C LEU A 356 -15.12 9.74 -17.76
N LEU A 357 -15.29 8.66 -18.51
CA LEU A 357 -14.44 8.28 -19.64
C LEU A 357 -14.92 8.88 -20.97
N SER A 358 -15.99 9.68 -21.01
CA SER A 358 -16.42 10.33 -22.25
C SER A 358 -15.35 11.33 -22.69
N GLN A 359 -14.95 11.22 -23.96
CA GLN A 359 -13.82 11.87 -24.64
C GLN A 359 -12.44 11.29 -24.30
N ALA A 360 -12.36 10.16 -23.58
CA ALA A 360 -11.13 9.40 -23.45
C ALA A 360 -10.60 8.92 -24.81
N THR A 361 -9.29 8.71 -24.90
CA THR A 361 -8.64 8.19 -26.11
C THR A 361 -7.83 6.93 -25.82
N PHE A 362 -7.51 6.18 -26.88
CA PHE A 362 -6.53 5.10 -26.79
C PHE A 362 -5.13 5.70 -26.68
N LEU A 363 -4.46 5.41 -25.56
CA LEU A 363 -3.16 5.95 -25.20
C LEU A 363 -2.02 5.16 -25.84
N LEU A 364 -2.22 3.84 -25.95
CA LEU A 364 -1.24 2.90 -26.48
C LEU A 364 -1.92 1.78 -27.26
N ALA A 365 -1.27 1.36 -28.34
CA ALA A 365 -1.63 0.23 -29.19
C ALA A 365 -0.41 -0.67 -29.39
N ARG A 366 -0.30 -1.70 -28.56
CA ARG A 366 0.77 -2.71 -28.63
C ARG A 366 0.25 -3.97 -29.31
N SER A 367 1.15 -4.87 -29.68
CA SER A 367 0.77 -6.15 -30.32
C SER A 367 -0.08 -7.05 -29.43
N HIS A 368 -0.03 -6.88 -28.11
CA HIS A 368 -0.71 -7.73 -27.12
C HIS A 368 -1.81 -7.02 -26.34
N ILE A 369 -1.87 -5.68 -26.34
CA ILE A 369 -2.88 -4.88 -25.62
C ILE A 369 -3.23 -3.56 -26.33
N LEU A 370 -4.46 -3.09 -26.15
CA LEU A 370 -4.89 -1.70 -26.42
C LEU A 370 -5.18 -1.01 -25.09
N VAL A 371 -4.62 0.17 -24.84
CA VAL A 371 -4.80 0.90 -23.57
C VAL A 371 -5.71 2.10 -23.79
N LEU A 372 -6.80 2.18 -23.03
CA LEU A 372 -7.75 3.29 -23.00
C LEU A 372 -7.72 3.97 -21.63
N GLY A 373 -7.72 5.29 -21.58
CA GLY A 373 -7.79 6.02 -20.31
C GLY A 373 -8.32 7.44 -20.48
N PRO A 374 -8.64 8.12 -19.37
CA PRO A 374 -9.16 9.49 -19.37
C PRO A 374 -8.04 10.51 -19.64
N GLN A 375 -7.34 10.32 -20.74
CA GLN A 375 -6.29 11.17 -21.24
C GLN A 375 -6.51 11.38 -22.74
N ASP A 376 -6.18 12.57 -23.22
CA ASP A 376 -6.26 12.94 -24.62
C ASP A 376 -4.92 13.47 -25.11
N SER A 377 -4.13 12.61 -25.74
CA SER A 377 -2.83 12.99 -26.28
C SER A 377 -2.89 13.92 -27.49
N TYR A 378 -4.09 14.14 -28.06
CA TYR A 378 -4.30 14.93 -29.27
C TYR A 378 -4.88 16.32 -28.97
N ASN A 379 -5.50 16.51 -27.80
CA ASN A 379 -6.06 17.79 -27.37
C ASN A 379 -5.78 18.06 -25.88
N VAL A 380 -4.86 18.99 -25.63
CA VAL A 380 -4.41 19.38 -24.28
C VAL A 380 -5.53 19.99 -23.42
N GLU A 381 -6.46 20.74 -24.01
CA GLU A 381 -7.57 21.33 -23.27
C GLU A 381 -8.56 20.25 -22.80
N ASN A 382 -8.85 19.29 -23.67
CA ASN A 382 -9.68 18.13 -23.33
C ASN A 382 -8.99 17.26 -22.27
N ASP A 383 -7.69 17.04 -22.39
CA ASP A 383 -6.90 16.29 -21.40
C ASP A 383 -6.96 16.90 -20.00
N ALA A 384 -6.81 18.21 -19.90
CA ALA A 384 -6.96 18.94 -18.65
C ALA A 384 -8.40 18.83 -18.09
N ALA A 385 -9.41 18.86 -18.96
CA ALA A 385 -10.80 18.69 -18.56
C ALA A 385 -11.10 17.27 -18.04
N LEU A 386 -10.58 16.23 -18.71
CA LEU A 386 -10.67 14.83 -18.29
C LEU A 386 -10.00 14.61 -16.94
N THR A 387 -8.77 15.10 -16.79
CA THR A 387 -8.02 15.04 -15.52
C THR A 387 -8.80 15.71 -14.40
N LYS A 388 -9.30 16.94 -14.63
CA LYS A 388 -10.10 17.67 -13.64
C LYS A 388 -11.37 16.91 -13.25
N ARG A 389 -12.04 16.27 -14.21
CA ARG A 389 -13.25 15.45 -14.01
C ARG A 389 -12.94 14.22 -13.15
N MET A 390 -11.85 13.51 -13.42
CA MET A 390 -11.42 12.36 -12.63
C MET A 390 -11.07 12.76 -11.19
N VAL A 391 -10.27 13.83 -11.02
CA VAL A 391 -9.90 14.32 -9.68
C VAL A 391 -11.13 14.79 -8.90
N SER A 392 -12.09 15.48 -9.52
CA SER A 392 -13.30 15.93 -8.81
C SER A 392 -14.19 14.79 -8.30
N GLU A 393 -14.07 13.61 -8.91
CA GLU A 393 -14.80 12.40 -8.52
C GLU A 393 -13.97 11.49 -7.59
N GLY A 394 -12.76 11.91 -7.20
CA GLY A 394 -11.89 11.17 -6.28
C GLY A 394 -10.99 10.12 -6.93
N TYR A 395 -10.75 10.20 -8.24
CA TYR A 395 -9.94 9.24 -9.01
C TYR A 395 -8.55 9.79 -9.42
N SER A 396 -7.88 10.55 -8.54
CA SER A 396 -6.60 11.21 -8.86
C SER A 396 -5.42 10.26 -9.08
N ASP A 397 -5.31 9.21 -8.26
CA ASP A 397 -4.15 8.30 -8.23
C ASP A 397 -4.51 6.83 -8.49
N GLY A 398 -5.71 6.60 -9.05
CA GLY A 398 -6.28 5.26 -9.17
C GLY A 398 -7.80 5.31 -9.10
N ALA A 399 -8.47 4.33 -9.70
CA ALA A 399 -9.91 4.14 -9.55
C ALA A 399 -10.26 3.14 -8.44
N LEU A 400 -9.42 2.13 -8.21
CA LEU A 400 -9.64 1.09 -7.20
C LEU A 400 -8.88 1.37 -5.91
N LEU A 401 -9.53 1.10 -4.79
CA LEU A 401 -8.92 1.15 -3.45
C LEU A 401 -7.94 -0.02 -3.25
N PHE A 402 -8.24 -1.16 -3.86
CA PHE A 402 -7.42 -2.38 -3.88
C PHE A 402 -7.69 -3.15 -5.18
N GLY A 403 -6.71 -3.91 -5.67
CA GLY A 403 -6.92 -4.82 -6.79
C GLY A 403 -7.71 -6.05 -6.38
N GLU A 404 -8.49 -6.60 -7.31
CA GLU A 404 -9.16 -7.88 -7.14
C GLU A 404 -8.75 -8.82 -8.27
N SER A 405 -8.00 -9.87 -7.97
CA SER A 405 -7.63 -10.87 -8.98
C SER A 405 -8.16 -12.24 -8.58
N THR A 406 -8.64 -13.01 -9.56
CA THR A 406 -9.05 -14.40 -9.39
C THR A 406 -8.58 -15.21 -10.58
N SER A 407 -8.20 -16.46 -10.36
CA SER A 407 -7.87 -17.40 -11.44
C SER A 407 -9.09 -17.79 -12.28
N GLU A 408 -10.30 -17.58 -11.78
CA GLU A 408 -11.55 -17.84 -12.49
C GLU A 408 -11.84 -16.80 -13.59
N PHE A 409 -11.14 -15.66 -13.56
CA PHE A 409 -11.29 -14.59 -14.55
C PHE A 409 -9.91 -14.12 -15.06
N PRO A 410 -9.22 -14.98 -15.84
CA PRO A 410 -7.84 -14.76 -16.28
C PRO A 410 -7.71 -13.68 -17.37
N HIS A 411 -6.47 -13.28 -17.69
CA HIS A 411 -6.18 -12.28 -18.73
C HIS A 411 -6.12 -12.90 -20.13
N THR A 412 -7.20 -13.55 -20.56
CA THR A 412 -7.28 -14.16 -21.90
C THR A 412 -7.51 -13.13 -23.00
N GLN A 413 -7.47 -13.56 -24.25
CA GLN A 413 -7.75 -12.69 -25.39
C GLN A 413 -9.15 -12.02 -25.25
N TYR A 414 -9.21 -10.73 -25.55
CA TYR A 414 -10.38 -9.84 -25.48
C TYR A 414 -10.96 -9.57 -24.09
N THR A 415 -10.23 -9.91 -23.02
CA THR A 415 -10.58 -9.44 -21.69
C THR A 415 -10.12 -8.02 -21.44
N VAL A 416 -10.76 -7.35 -20.49
CA VAL A 416 -10.56 -5.95 -20.13
C VAL A 416 -10.04 -5.89 -18.70
N SER A 417 -8.95 -5.16 -18.48
CA SER A 417 -8.29 -5.09 -17.18
C SER A 417 -7.88 -3.66 -16.81
N PHE A 418 -7.96 -3.31 -15.53
CA PHE A 418 -7.31 -2.11 -15.02
C PHE A 418 -5.80 -2.33 -14.97
N ASN A 419 -5.02 -1.30 -15.24
CA ASN A 419 -3.56 -1.37 -15.11
C ASN A 419 -3.10 -1.48 -13.65
N LYS A 420 -1.80 -1.70 -13.44
CA LYS A 420 -1.15 -1.76 -12.11
C LYS A 420 -1.36 -0.52 -11.23
N ARG A 421 -1.75 0.60 -11.81
CA ARG A 421 -2.11 1.83 -11.07
C ARG A 421 -3.58 1.83 -10.63
N ARG A 422 -4.25 0.68 -10.73
CA ARG A 422 -5.62 0.48 -10.24
C ARG A 422 -6.64 1.36 -10.95
N GLY A 423 -6.46 1.61 -12.25
CA GLY A 423 -7.35 2.47 -13.05
C GLY A 423 -7.07 3.97 -12.90
N PRO A 424 -7.95 4.87 -13.39
CA PRO A 424 -9.10 4.62 -14.28
C PRO A 424 -8.69 4.15 -15.69
N THR A 425 -7.41 4.21 -16.03
CA THR A 425 -6.86 3.64 -17.26
C THR A 425 -6.97 2.12 -17.25
N PHE A 426 -7.54 1.56 -18.30
CA PHE A 426 -7.69 0.12 -18.50
C PHE A 426 -7.16 -0.28 -19.87
N TYR A 427 -7.03 -1.58 -20.09
CA TYR A 427 -6.57 -2.12 -21.36
C TYR A 427 -7.40 -3.33 -21.78
N ILE A 428 -7.37 -3.61 -23.07
CA ILE A 428 -8.01 -4.74 -23.72
C ILE A 428 -6.89 -5.68 -24.17
N ASN A 429 -6.95 -6.94 -23.72
CA ASN A 429 -6.04 -7.99 -24.16
C ASN A 429 -6.31 -8.36 -25.63
N LEU A 430 -5.28 -8.37 -26.46
CA LEU A 430 -5.36 -8.80 -27.87
C LEU A 430 -4.90 -10.24 -28.08
N ILE A 431 -4.21 -10.80 -27.10
CA ILE A 431 -3.77 -12.19 -27.00
C ILE A 431 -3.95 -12.65 -25.55
N ASP A 432 -3.75 -13.93 -25.26
CA ASP A 432 -3.72 -14.42 -23.88
C ASP A 432 -2.45 -13.90 -23.15
N ASN A 433 -2.66 -13.06 -22.14
CA ASN A 433 -1.62 -12.51 -21.29
C ASN A 433 -1.72 -12.99 -19.84
N SER A 434 -2.40 -14.13 -19.59
CA SER A 434 -2.58 -14.68 -18.24
C SER A 434 -1.26 -14.88 -17.48
N ASN A 435 -0.19 -15.26 -18.20
CA ASN A 435 1.14 -15.45 -17.62
C ASN A 435 1.93 -14.14 -17.40
N HIS A 436 1.50 -13.02 -17.98
CA HIS A 436 2.22 -11.75 -17.86
C HIS A 436 1.61 -10.79 -16.82
N HIS A 437 0.29 -10.90 -16.61
CA HIS A 437 -0.47 -9.99 -15.75
C HIS A 437 -1.05 -10.63 -14.49
N HIS A 438 -0.70 -11.88 -14.18
CA HIS A 438 -1.07 -12.51 -12.90
C HIS A 438 -0.25 -11.98 -11.71
N SER A 439 -0.76 -12.22 -10.51
CA SER A 439 0.01 -11.99 -9.28
C SER A 439 1.07 -13.07 -9.10
N TYR A 440 2.28 -12.71 -8.70
CA TYR A 440 3.37 -13.67 -8.48
C TYR A 440 4.33 -13.21 -7.38
N TYR A 441 5.19 -14.13 -6.94
CA TYR A 441 6.32 -13.82 -6.06
C TYR A 441 7.60 -13.78 -6.88
N THR A 442 8.41 -12.74 -6.70
CA THR A 442 9.75 -12.63 -7.30
C THR A 442 10.73 -13.57 -6.60
N ASP A 443 11.92 -13.76 -7.18
CA ASP A 443 12.97 -14.63 -6.64
C ASP A 443 13.45 -14.22 -5.24
N ASP A 444 13.31 -12.93 -4.88
CA ASP A 444 13.61 -12.40 -3.54
C ASP A 444 12.46 -12.55 -2.53
N GLY A 445 11.34 -13.17 -2.94
CA GLY A 445 10.15 -13.38 -2.11
C GLY A 445 9.19 -12.19 -2.06
N SER A 446 9.42 -11.10 -2.79
CA SER A 446 8.51 -9.96 -2.85
C SER A 446 7.23 -10.32 -3.62
N PHE A 447 6.07 -9.94 -3.08
CA PHE A 447 4.79 -10.14 -3.76
C PHE A 447 4.54 -9.02 -4.78
N VAL A 448 4.29 -9.39 -6.03
CA VAL A 448 3.88 -8.48 -7.11
C VAL A 448 2.40 -8.69 -7.39
N GLU A 449 1.60 -7.68 -7.09
CA GLU A 449 0.16 -7.66 -7.40
C GLU A 449 -0.05 -7.64 -8.92
N GLY A 450 -0.90 -8.56 -9.40
CA GLY A 450 -1.32 -8.62 -10.79
C GLY A 450 -2.31 -7.52 -11.16
N ASP A 451 -2.59 -7.40 -12.46
CA ASP A 451 -3.65 -6.52 -12.93
C ASP A 451 -5.02 -7.11 -12.61
N THR A 452 -6.04 -6.25 -12.56
CA THR A 452 -7.41 -6.66 -12.24
C THR A 452 -8.20 -6.81 -13.53
N CYS A 453 -8.41 -8.05 -13.97
CA CYS A 453 -9.26 -8.42 -15.11
C CYS A 453 -10.73 -8.38 -14.69
N PHE A 454 -11.58 -7.65 -15.41
CA PHE A 454 -12.95 -7.36 -14.96
C PHE A 454 -14.05 -7.41 -16.01
N GLY A 455 -13.72 -7.64 -17.27
CA GLY A 455 -14.73 -7.90 -18.29
C GLY A 455 -14.17 -8.62 -19.50
N THR A 456 -15.08 -9.04 -20.38
CA THR A 456 -14.77 -9.67 -21.66
C THR A 456 -15.58 -9.00 -22.75
N ILE A 457 -14.96 -8.70 -23.89
CA ILE A 457 -15.68 -8.18 -25.04
C ILE A 457 -16.47 -9.33 -25.69
N VAL A 458 -17.79 -9.19 -25.71
CA VAL A 458 -18.72 -10.20 -26.26
C VAL A 458 -19.30 -9.79 -27.62
N GLU A 459 -19.30 -8.49 -27.95
CA GLU A 459 -19.69 -7.98 -29.27
C GLU A 459 -18.75 -6.85 -29.74
N GLY A 460 -18.65 -6.66 -31.05
CA GLY A 460 -17.83 -5.60 -31.64
C GLY A 460 -16.32 -5.89 -31.67
N VAL A 461 -15.91 -7.16 -31.58
CA VAL A 461 -14.47 -7.53 -31.63
C VAL A 461 -13.77 -7.04 -32.90
N ASN A 462 -14.50 -6.93 -34.02
CA ASN A 462 -14.01 -6.39 -35.30
C ASN A 462 -13.59 -4.91 -35.25
N VAL A 463 -14.01 -4.16 -34.22
CA VAL A 463 -13.59 -2.78 -33.98
C VAL A 463 -12.10 -2.72 -33.59
N LEU A 464 -11.58 -3.73 -32.90
CA LEU A 464 -10.20 -3.73 -32.39
C LEU A 464 -9.14 -3.77 -33.52
N PRO A 465 -9.25 -4.64 -34.55
CA PRO A 465 -8.38 -4.57 -35.72
C PRO A 465 -8.43 -3.24 -36.45
N ARG A 466 -9.61 -2.59 -36.53
CA ARG A 466 -9.74 -1.26 -37.13
C ARG A 466 -8.91 -0.24 -36.35
N ILE A 467 -9.02 -0.21 -35.02
CA ILE A 467 -8.19 0.67 -34.17
C ILE A 467 -6.70 0.38 -34.38
N LEU A 468 -6.31 -0.89 -34.40
CA LEU A 468 -4.90 -1.29 -34.61
C LEU A 468 -4.35 -0.89 -35.98
N SER A 469 -5.19 -0.84 -37.01
CA SER A 469 -4.78 -0.40 -38.36
C SER A 469 -4.40 1.09 -38.41
N MET A 470 -4.76 1.86 -37.38
CA MET A 470 -4.44 3.29 -37.22
C MET A 470 -3.16 3.53 -36.43
N LYS A 471 -2.41 2.48 -36.07
CA LYS A 471 -1.17 2.57 -35.32
C LYS A 471 -0.06 3.23 -36.16
N GLU A 472 0.74 4.10 -35.53
CA GLU A 472 1.95 4.65 -36.14
C GLU A 472 2.90 3.54 -36.58
N ARG A 473 3.51 3.69 -37.77
CA ARG A 473 4.40 2.68 -38.36
C ARG A 473 5.49 2.18 -37.42
N ASP A 474 6.10 3.09 -36.66
CA ASP A 474 7.24 2.82 -35.77
C ASP A 474 6.93 3.12 -34.28
N GLY A 475 5.69 3.48 -33.97
CA GLY A 475 5.26 3.93 -32.64
C GLY A 475 4.43 2.90 -31.89
N GLU A 476 4.10 3.20 -30.63
CA GLU A 476 3.05 2.50 -29.88
C GLU A 476 1.77 3.32 -29.79
N ARG A 477 1.72 4.48 -30.46
CA ARG A 477 0.57 5.39 -30.48
C ARG A 477 -0.24 5.22 -31.76
N LEU A 478 -1.46 5.73 -31.75
CA LEU A 478 -2.27 5.82 -32.97
C LEU A 478 -1.91 7.11 -33.73
N GLU A 479 -1.88 7.05 -35.06
CA GLU A 479 -1.66 8.21 -35.92
C GLU A 479 -2.81 9.22 -35.81
N LYS A 480 -4.01 8.71 -35.55
CA LYS A 480 -5.24 9.50 -35.42
C LYS A 480 -6.00 9.07 -34.17
N ALA A 481 -6.70 10.03 -33.59
CA ALA A 481 -7.45 9.79 -32.37
C ALA A 481 -8.66 8.87 -32.61
N VAL A 482 -8.94 8.02 -31.62
CA VAL A 482 -10.18 7.27 -31.49
C VAL A 482 -10.78 7.64 -30.14
N TYR A 483 -11.91 8.34 -30.18
CA TYR A 483 -12.55 8.93 -29.01
C TYR A 483 -13.66 8.04 -28.48
N LEU A 484 -13.67 7.76 -27.18
CA LEU A 484 -14.83 7.19 -26.50
C LEU A 484 -15.91 8.27 -26.37
N VAL A 485 -16.91 8.26 -27.27
CA VAL A 485 -17.94 9.31 -27.30
C VAL A 485 -19.14 9.00 -26.41
N ASN A 486 -19.44 7.72 -26.18
CA ASN A 486 -20.50 7.31 -25.26
C ASN A 486 -20.13 6.02 -24.51
N SER A 487 -20.62 5.92 -23.28
CA SER A 487 -20.50 4.73 -22.45
C SER A 487 -21.83 4.52 -21.73
N GLU A 488 -22.43 3.34 -21.87
CA GLU A 488 -23.74 3.05 -21.29
C GLU A 488 -23.77 1.66 -20.66
N VAL A 489 -24.44 1.55 -19.52
CA VAL A 489 -24.78 0.25 -18.92
C VAL A 489 -26.02 -0.27 -19.62
N VAL A 490 -25.93 -1.46 -20.21
CA VAL A 490 -27.00 -2.07 -20.98
C VAL A 490 -27.69 -3.12 -20.11
N THR A 491 -29.00 -2.96 -19.89
CA THR A 491 -29.82 -4.00 -19.27
C THR A 491 -30.31 -4.95 -20.35
N VAL A 492 -29.87 -6.20 -20.30
CA VAL A 492 -30.42 -7.26 -21.13
C VAL A 492 -31.67 -7.77 -20.43
N ASN A 493 -32.84 -7.47 -20.99
CA ASN A 493 -34.08 -8.13 -20.58
C ASN A 493 -33.98 -9.58 -21.04
N MET A 494 -33.53 -10.48 -20.16
CA MET A 494 -33.56 -11.92 -20.39
C MET A 494 -34.97 -12.48 -20.30
#